data_AF-A0A382N9A3-F1
#
_entry.id   AF-A0A382N9A3-F1
#
_cell.length_a   1.000
_cell.length_b   1.000
_cell.length_c   1.000
_cell.angle_alpha   90.00
_cell.angle_beta   90.00
_cell.angle_gamma   90.00
#
_symmetry.space_group_name_H-M   'P 1'
#
loop_
_entity.id
_entity.type
_entity.pdbx_description
1 polymer ?
#
loop_
_entity_poly.entity_id
_entity_poly.type
_entity_poly.pdbx_seq_one_letter_code
_entity_poly.pdbx_strand_id
1 'polypeptide(L)' 'MRILVFQHIECEHPGMLRNYLAENGVEWDVAELDQGQPIPDLNPYDALW' A
#
# COMPACT_ATOMS: atom_id res chain seq x y z
N MET A 1 0.52 -12.81 1.00
CA MET A 1 -0.37 -11.76 1.50
C MET A 1 -0.10 -10.51 0.68
N ARG A 2 -1.14 -9.78 0.27
CA ARG A 2 -1.02 -8.55 -0.51
C ARG A 2 -1.77 -7.41 0.16
N ILE A 3 -1.13 -6.26 0.32
CA ILE A 3 -1.70 -5.07 0.97
C ILE A 3 -1.86 -3.93 -0.04
N LEU A 4 -2.98 -3.23 -0.01
CA LEU A 4 -3.12 -1.94 -0.70
C LEU A 4 -2.93 -0.80 0.30
N VAL A 5 -2.04 0.12 -0.01
CA VAL A 5 -1.77 1.32 0.78
C VAL A 5 -2.39 2.55 0.12
N PHE A 6 -3.30 3.21 0.80
CA PHE A 6 -3.89 4.49 0.45
C PHE A 6 -3.01 5.62 0.98
N GLN A 7 -2.17 6.16 0.11
CA GLN A 7 -1.24 7.21 0.47
C GLN A 7 -1.87 8.58 0.18
N HIS A 8 -2.05 9.41 1.22
CA HIS A 8 -2.72 10.69 1.09
C HIS A 8 -1.78 11.83 0.65
N ILE A 9 -0.47 11.69 0.87
CA ILE A 9 0.59 12.62 0.46
C ILE A 9 1.92 11.88 0.24
N GLU A 10 2.82 12.41 -0.60
CA GLU A 10 4.11 11.79 -0.97
C GLU A 10 4.95 11.28 0.23
N CYS A 11 4.93 11.96 1.37
CA CYS A 11 5.74 11.59 2.54
C CYS A 11 5.07 10.59 3.51
N GLU A 12 3.83 10.18 3.26
CA GLU A 12 3.06 9.24 4.08
C GLU A 12 3.20 7.76 3.63
N HIS A 13 4.33 7.41 3.04
CA HIS A 13 4.63 6.01 2.74
C HIS A 13 4.68 5.14 4.03
N PRO A 14 4.61 3.80 3.94
CA PRO A 14 4.60 2.87 5.09
C PRO A 14 5.79 2.93 6.06
N GLY A 15 6.80 3.76 5.81
CA GLY A 15 7.92 4.00 6.72
C GLY A 15 8.66 2.72 7.07
N MET A 16 8.87 2.46 8.37
CA MET A 16 9.53 1.24 8.86
C MET A 16 8.75 -0.03 8.54
N LEU A 17 7.41 0.04 8.40
CA LEU A 17 6.60 -1.15 8.18
C LEU A 17 6.97 -1.86 6.86
N ARG A 18 7.36 -1.12 5.82
CA ARG A 18 7.80 -1.71 4.53
C ARG A 18 8.97 -2.69 4.68
N ASN A 19 9.84 -2.47 5.66
CA ASN A 19 10.98 -3.34 5.91
C ASN A 19 10.48 -4.69 6.44
N TYR A 20 9.58 -4.66 7.43
CA TYR A 20 8.97 -5.89 7.95
C TYR A 20 8.10 -6.60 6.90
N LEU A 21 7.36 -5.86 6.06
CA LEU A 21 6.62 -6.45 4.95
C LEU A 21 7.54 -7.20 3.99
N ALA A 22 8.65 -6.56 3.59
CA ALA A 22 9.66 -7.19 2.73
C ALA A 22 10.32 -8.42 3.38
N GLU A 23 10.72 -8.33 4.66
CA GLU A 23 11.30 -9.44 5.43
C GLU A 23 10.38 -10.66 5.52
N ASN A 24 9.06 -10.45 5.49
CA ASN A 24 8.05 -11.50 5.57
C ASN A 24 7.47 -11.89 4.20
N GLY A 25 8.01 -11.38 3.09
CA GLY A 25 7.53 -11.69 1.74
C GLY A 25 6.10 -11.21 1.47
N VAL A 26 5.68 -10.12 2.13
CA VAL A 26 4.38 -9.49 1.91
C VAL A 26 4.50 -8.47 0.80
N GLU A 27 3.72 -8.66 -0.26
CA GLU A 27 3.62 -7.71 -1.35
C GLU A 27 2.69 -6.57 -0.96
N TRP A 28 2.96 -5.37 -1.48
CA TRP A 28 2.08 -4.23 -1.30
C TRP A 28 2.12 -3.29 -2.50
N ASP A 29 0.98 -2.67 -2.79
CA ASP A 29 0.82 -1.62 -3.79
C ASP A 29 0.43 -0.30 -3.13
N VAL A 30 0.57 0.80 -3.85
CA VAL A 30 0.15 2.14 -3.41
C VAL A 30 -0.90 2.70 -4.37
N ALA A 31 -1.93 3.32 -3.81
CA ALA A 31 -2.78 4.28 -4.48
C ALA A 31 -2.50 5.67 -3.90
N GLU A 32 -1.81 6.53 -4.67
CA GLU A 32 -1.50 7.92 -4.31
C GLU A 32 -2.71 8.82 -4.57
N LEU A 33 -3.46 9.09 -3.50
CA LEU A 33 -4.72 9.81 -3.57
C LEU A 33 -4.53 11.29 -3.86
N ASP A 34 -3.42 11.90 -3.41
CA ASP A 34 -3.07 13.29 -3.75
C ASP A 34 -2.78 13.47 -5.24
N GLN A 35 -2.27 12.44 -5.90
CA GLN A 35 -2.02 12.43 -7.34
C GLN A 35 -3.26 12.03 -8.16
N GLY A 36 -4.39 11.76 -7.50
CA GLY A 36 -5.63 11.34 -8.16
C GLY A 36 -5.55 9.95 -8.78
N GLN A 37 -4.69 9.06 -8.27
CA GLN A 37 -4.64 7.69 -8.76
C GLN A 37 -5.97 6.97 -8.49
N PRO A 38 -6.45 6.15 -9.44
CA PRO A 38 -7.66 5.38 -9.23
C PRO A 38 -7.44 4.31 -8.16
N ILE A 39 -8.48 4.01 -7.39
CA ILE A 39 -8.49 2.86 -6.48
C ILE A 39 -8.58 1.58 -7.35
N PRO A 40 -7.63 0.63 -7.24
CA PRO A 40 -7.66 -0.62 -8.01
C PRO A 40 -8.77 -1.57 -7.53
N ASP A 41 -8.96 -2.70 -8.22
CA ASP A 41 -9.83 -3.77 -7.72
C ASP A 41 -9.35 -4.23 -6.34
N LEU A 42 -10.24 -4.31 -5.37
CA LEU A 42 -9.90 -4.62 -3.98
C LEU A 42 -9.84 -6.12 -3.70
N ASN A 43 -10.46 -6.96 -4.55
CA ASN A 43 -10.50 -8.42 -4.36
C ASN A 43 -9.13 -9.12 -4.25
N PRO A 44 -8.06 -8.66 -4.94
CA PRO A 44 -6.73 -9.28 -4.83
C PRO A 44 -6.00 -8.98 -3.52
N TYR A 45 -6.51 -8.09 -2.67
CA TYR A 45 -5.83 -7.63 -1.47
C TYR A 45 -6.40 -8.28 -0.21
N ASP A 46 -5.50 -8.74 0.66
CA ASP A 46 -5.84 -9.36 1.94
C ASP A 46 -6.04 -8.31 3.05
N ALA A 47 -5.48 -7.10 2.86
CA ALA A 47 -5.62 -5.99 3.79
C ALA A 47 -5.56 -4.64 3.05
N LEU A 48 -6.22 -3.66 3.66
CA LEU A 48 -6.28 -2.27 3.22
C LEU A 48 -5.68 -1.41 4.33
N TRP A 49 -4.78 -0.51 3.97
CA TRP A 49 -4.19 0.47 4.87
C TRP A 49 -4.38 1.86 4.29
#